data_AF-A0A7S2J7E2-F1
#
_entry.id   AF-A0A7S2J7E2-F1
#
_cell.length_a   1.000
_cell.length_b   1.000
_cell.length_c   1.000
_cell.angle_alpha   90.00
_cell.angle_beta   90.00
_cell.angle_gamma   90.00
#
_symmetry.space_group_name_H-M   'P 1'
#
loop_
_entity.id
_entity.type
_entity.pdbx_description
1 polymer ?
#
loop_
_entity_poly.entity_id
_entity_poly.type
_entity_poly.pdbx_seq_one_letter_code
_entity_poly.pdbx_strand_id
1 'polypeptide(L)'
;FRSEPSTAAGGVREMTVDEITNGRAGGFVGLLPICRCYLEDIGCRASGRSRMHEYLDFIAGRASGRLLTPAAWMRSFVLGHPEYQRDSVVSSGIAFDLVRACSDIGFGIRA
;
A
#
# COMPACT_ATOMS: atom_id res chain seq x y z
N PHE A 1 5.62 27.12 -12.63
CA PHE A 1 6.51 25.96 -12.86
C PHE A 1 5.71 24.76 -13.40
N ARG A 2 4.82 24.99 -14.36
CA ARG A 2 4.14 23.93 -15.10
C ARG A 2 4.44 24.18 -16.57
N SER A 3 5.12 23.23 -17.18
CA SER A 3 5.33 23.16 -18.61
C SER A 3 5.34 21.69 -18.97
N GLU A 4 4.34 21.29 -19.74
CA GLU A 4 4.44 20.22 -20.73
C GLU A 4 4.24 20.89 -22.10
N PRO A 5 4.71 20.34 -23.25
CA PRO A 5 4.98 18.91 -23.48
C PRO A 5 6.25 18.58 -24.30
N SER A 6 6.66 17.32 -24.30
CA SER A 6 7.37 16.74 -25.45
C SER A 6 6.99 15.27 -25.64
N THR A 7 6.33 15.00 -26.76
CA THR A 7 6.06 13.66 -27.27
C THR A 7 7.15 13.28 -28.26
N ALA A 8 8.12 12.45 -27.83
CA ALA A 8 8.93 11.61 -28.71
C ALA A 8 9.56 10.45 -27.90
N ALA A 9 9.31 9.21 -28.35
CA ALA A 9 9.97 7.94 -27.98
C ALA A 9 10.49 7.80 -26.53
N GLY A 10 9.58 7.46 -25.61
CA GLY A 10 9.90 7.22 -24.19
C GLY A 10 9.54 8.38 -23.26
N GLY A 11 8.29 8.84 -23.31
CA GLY A 11 7.80 9.88 -22.39
C GLY A 11 7.56 9.34 -20.99
N VAL A 12 8.09 10.02 -19.97
CA VAL A 12 7.76 9.78 -18.55
C VAL A 12 6.67 10.74 -18.13
N ARG A 13 5.69 10.26 -17.36
CA ARG A 13 4.58 11.07 -16.82
C ARG A 13 4.53 10.90 -15.30
N GLU A 14 4.26 11.99 -14.59
CA GLU A 14 3.95 11.94 -13.16
C GLU A 14 2.62 11.21 -12.93
N MET A 15 2.65 10.18 -12.09
CA MET A 15 1.48 9.40 -11.70
C MET A 15 1.56 9.12 -10.19
N THR A 16 0.41 9.08 -9.55
CA THR A 16 0.31 8.63 -8.16
C THR A 16 0.57 7.13 -8.06
N VAL A 17 0.93 6.66 -6.86
CA VAL A 17 1.10 5.21 -6.60
C VAL A 17 -0.19 4.45 -6.89
N ASP A 18 -1.35 5.06 -6.61
CA ASP A 18 -2.66 4.51 -6.93
C ASP A 18 -2.84 4.34 -8.45
N GLU A 19 -2.56 5.37 -9.23
CA GLU A 19 -2.68 5.31 -10.70
C GLU A 19 -1.72 4.29 -11.32
N ILE A 20 -0.47 4.22 -10.84
CA ILE A 20 0.53 3.25 -11.33
C ILE A 20 0.06 1.82 -11.06
N THR A 21 -0.55 1.59 -9.90
CA THR A 21 -0.89 0.25 -9.40
C THR A 21 -2.26 -0.22 -9.90
N ASN A 22 -3.29 0.61 -9.72
CA ASN A 22 -4.70 0.30 -9.98
C ASN A 22 -5.19 0.81 -11.34
N GLY A 23 -4.43 1.70 -11.98
CA GLY A 23 -4.81 2.33 -13.23
C GLY A 23 -5.48 3.68 -13.03
N ARG A 24 -5.77 4.35 -14.14
CA ARG A 24 -6.40 5.67 -14.19
C ARG A 24 -7.47 5.69 -15.27
N ALA A 25 -8.61 6.31 -14.96
CA ALA A 25 -9.58 6.68 -15.98
C ALA A 25 -8.91 7.57 -17.05
N GLY A 26 -9.06 7.18 -18.33
CA GLY A 26 -8.42 7.87 -19.45
C GLY A 26 -7.22 7.15 -20.08
N GLY A 27 -7.07 5.84 -19.85
CA GLY A 27 -6.31 4.95 -20.75
C GLY A 27 -5.07 4.29 -20.14
N PHE A 28 -4.79 4.46 -18.85
CA PHE A 28 -3.71 3.72 -18.20
C PHE A 28 -4.30 2.57 -17.37
N VAL A 29 -3.99 1.33 -17.76
CA VAL A 29 -4.58 0.12 -17.17
C VAL A 29 -4.08 -0.12 -15.74
N GLY A 30 -2.85 0.24 -15.42
CA GLY A 30 -2.22 -0.08 -14.14
C GLY A 30 -1.67 -1.50 -14.07
N LEU A 31 -0.78 -1.74 -13.11
CA LEU A 31 -0.11 -3.03 -12.96
C LEU A 31 -1.05 -4.16 -12.50
N LEU A 32 -1.89 -3.91 -11.49
CA LEU A 32 -2.71 -4.97 -10.90
C LEU A 32 -3.80 -5.50 -11.84
N PRO A 33 -4.48 -4.67 -12.66
CA PRO A 33 -5.42 -5.21 -13.64
C PRO A 33 -4.73 -6.12 -14.67
N ILE A 34 -3.50 -5.81 -15.09
CA ILE A 34 -2.69 -6.68 -15.95
C ILE A 34 -2.39 -8.01 -15.25
N CYS A 35 -1.99 -7.98 -13.98
CA CYS A 35 -1.78 -9.21 -13.20
C CYS A 35 -3.05 -10.06 -13.10
N ARG A 36 -4.23 -9.45 -12.97
CA ARG A 36 -5.51 -10.18 -12.91
C ARG A 36 -5.85 -10.85 -14.24
N CYS A 37 -5.72 -10.15 -15.36
CA CYS A 37 -5.91 -10.74 -16.69
C CYS A 37 -4.95 -11.91 -16.91
N TYR A 38 -3.68 -11.77 -16.52
CA TYR A 38 -2.71 -12.85 -16.64
C TYR A 38 -3.09 -14.10 -15.83
N LEU A 39 -3.65 -13.94 -14.61
CA LEU A 39 -4.13 -15.06 -13.81
C LEU A 39 -5.33 -15.79 -14.42
N GLU A 40 -6.15 -15.08 -15.20
CA GLU A 40 -7.25 -15.64 -15.99
C GLU A 40 -6.70 -16.41 -17.20
N ASP A 41 -5.77 -15.82 -17.94
CA ASP A 41 -5.18 -16.38 -19.16
C ASP A 41 -4.44 -17.70 -18.93
N ILE A 42 -3.69 -17.81 -17.82
CA ILE A 42 -2.95 -19.05 -17.52
C ILE A 42 -3.84 -20.18 -17.00
N GLY A 43 -5.15 -19.97 -16.88
CA GLY A 43 -6.09 -21.00 -16.43
C GLY A 43 -5.85 -21.44 -14.98
N CYS A 44 -5.42 -20.52 -14.10
CA CYS A 44 -5.15 -20.84 -12.69
C CYS A 44 -6.39 -21.47 -12.03
N ARG A 45 -6.21 -22.52 -11.21
CA ARG A 45 -7.35 -23.16 -10.50
C ARG A 45 -8.06 -22.14 -9.61
N ALA A 46 -9.38 -22.27 -9.48
CA ALA A 46 -10.22 -21.30 -8.77
C ALA A 46 -9.73 -20.96 -7.34
N SER A 47 -9.30 -21.96 -6.56
CA SER A 47 -8.80 -21.74 -5.19
C SER A 47 -7.51 -20.92 -5.13
N GLY A 48 -6.55 -21.18 -6.04
CA GLY A 48 -5.32 -20.40 -6.14
C GLY A 48 -5.59 -18.98 -6.62
N ARG A 49 -6.55 -18.83 -7.55
CA ARG A 49 -6.96 -17.54 -8.10
C ARG A 49 -7.61 -16.64 -7.03
N SER A 50 -8.54 -17.16 -6.24
CA SER A 50 -9.19 -16.39 -5.16
C SER A 50 -8.16 -15.85 -4.17
N ARG A 51 -7.22 -16.69 -3.73
CA ARG A 51 -6.17 -16.26 -2.80
C ARG A 51 -5.22 -15.22 -3.41
N MET A 52 -4.93 -15.34 -4.70
CA MET A 52 -4.18 -14.29 -5.39
C MET A 52 -4.94 -12.98 -5.50
N HIS A 53 -6.24 -13.02 -5.78
CA HIS A 53 -7.07 -11.82 -5.77
C HIS A 53 -7.07 -11.13 -4.41
N GLU A 54 -7.15 -11.87 -3.30
CA GLU A 54 -7.04 -11.30 -1.95
C GLU A 54 -5.72 -10.55 -1.74
N TYR A 55 -4.59 -11.12 -2.17
CA TYR A 55 -3.29 -10.45 -2.09
C TYR A 55 -3.22 -9.20 -2.97
N LEU A 56 -3.74 -9.27 -4.21
CA LEU A 56 -3.78 -8.13 -5.12
C LEU A 56 -4.70 -7.03 -4.58
N ASP A 57 -5.83 -7.38 -3.96
CA ASP A 57 -6.76 -6.43 -3.33
C ASP A 57 -6.13 -5.72 -2.13
N PHE A 58 -5.31 -6.43 -1.36
CA PHE A 58 -4.54 -5.84 -0.26
C PHE A 58 -3.51 -4.82 -0.76
N ILE A 59 -2.78 -5.14 -1.82
CA ILE A 59 -1.84 -4.22 -2.46
C ILE A 59 -2.59 -3.01 -3.04
N ALA A 60 -3.70 -3.25 -3.74
CA ALA A 60 -4.58 -2.19 -4.28
C ALA A 60 -5.09 -1.25 -3.18
N GLY A 61 -5.48 -1.80 -2.03
CA GLY A 61 -5.94 -1.04 -0.88
C GLY A 61 -4.86 -0.14 -0.28
N ARG A 62 -3.60 -0.59 -0.25
CA ARG A 62 -2.47 0.24 0.19
C ARG A 62 -2.10 1.33 -0.81
N ALA A 63 -2.12 1.01 -2.10
CA ALA A 63 -1.81 1.98 -3.16
C ALA A 63 -2.84 3.12 -3.21
N SER A 64 -4.13 2.80 -3.04
CA SER A 64 -5.23 3.77 -2.97
C SER A 64 -5.31 4.56 -1.66
N GLY A 65 -4.52 4.20 -0.65
CA GLY A 65 -4.57 4.80 0.68
C GLY A 65 -5.76 4.36 1.55
N ARG A 66 -6.62 3.45 1.07
CA ARG A 66 -7.71 2.85 1.85
C ARG A 66 -7.19 2.02 3.03
N LEU A 67 -6.06 1.35 2.84
CA LEU A 67 -5.35 0.60 3.87
C LEU A 67 -4.06 1.33 4.23
N LEU A 68 -3.78 1.44 5.53
CA LEU A 68 -2.54 2.04 6.00
C LEU A 68 -1.33 1.18 5.60
N THR A 69 -0.25 1.86 5.22
CA THR A 69 1.06 1.23 5.17
C THR A 69 1.56 0.98 6.60
N PRO A 70 2.45 0.00 6.82
CA PRO A 70 3.06 -0.22 8.13
C PRO A 70 3.69 1.07 8.68
N ALA A 71 4.39 1.84 7.84
CA ALA A 71 4.97 3.13 8.24
C ALA A 71 3.91 4.15 8.67
N ALA A 72 2.78 4.26 7.95
CA ALA A 72 1.69 5.17 8.31
C ALA A 72 0.99 4.74 9.61
N TRP A 73 0.80 3.43 9.80
CA TRP A 73 0.25 2.86 11.01
C TRP A 73 1.18 3.10 12.22
N MET A 74 2.47 2.81 12.10
CA MET A 74 3.47 3.02 13.16
C MET A 74 3.54 4.50 13.56
N ARG A 75 3.54 5.42 12.59
CA ARG A 75 3.48 6.86 12.87
C ARG A 75 2.20 7.23 13.62
N SER A 76 1.05 6.72 13.20
CA SER A 76 -0.24 6.99 13.87
C SER A 76 -0.25 6.43 15.30
N PHE A 77 0.35 5.25 15.51
CA PHE A 77 0.51 4.65 16.82
C PHE A 77 1.34 5.53 17.75
N VAL A 78 2.54 5.97 17.30
CA VAL A 78 3.43 6.83 18.09
C VAL A 78 2.78 8.18 18.38
N LEU A 79 2.17 8.81 17.37
CA LEU A 79 1.48 10.11 17.52
C LEU A 79 0.31 10.05 18.51
N GLY A 80 -0.34 8.88 18.64
CA GLY A 80 -1.45 8.65 19.57
C GLY A 80 -1.02 8.13 20.95
N HIS A 81 0.27 7.91 21.18
CA HIS A 81 0.75 7.35 22.44
C HIS A 81 0.69 8.39 23.58
N PRO A 82 0.22 8.03 24.79
CA PRO A 82 0.06 8.99 25.90
C PRO A 82 1.38 9.63 26.35
N GLU A 83 2.51 8.91 26.26
CA GLU A 83 3.84 9.44 26.58
C GLU A 83 4.44 10.35 25.49
N TYR A 84 3.82 10.44 24.31
CA TYR A 84 4.40 11.18 23.20
C TYR A 84 4.18 12.69 23.35
N GLN A 85 5.28 13.43 23.48
CA GLN A 85 5.25 14.88 23.78
C GLN A 85 5.24 15.76 22.52
N ARG A 86 5.02 15.19 21.33
CA ARG A 86 5.10 15.89 20.04
C ARG A 86 6.45 16.56 19.79
N ASP A 87 7.49 16.02 20.39
CA ASP A 87 8.88 16.43 20.31
C ASP A 87 9.68 15.61 19.29
N SER A 88 9.01 14.72 18.54
CA SER A 88 9.65 13.78 17.63
C SER A 88 10.63 12.79 18.30
N VAL A 89 10.52 12.62 19.61
CA VAL A 89 11.29 11.62 20.37
C VAL A 89 10.41 10.41 20.68
N VAL A 90 10.96 9.22 20.47
CA VAL A 90 10.32 7.95 20.85
C VAL A 90 11.01 7.43 22.11
N SER A 91 10.32 7.54 23.26
CA SER A 91 10.80 7.02 24.54
C SER A 91 10.91 5.48 24.51
N SER A 92 11.65 4.91 25.47
CA SER A 92 11.72 3.45 25.62
C SER A 92 10.36 2.81 25.91
N GLY A 93 9.45 3.52 26.60
CA GLY A 93 8.07 3.08 26.84
C GLY A 93 7.28 2.97 25.53
N ILE A 94 7.27 4.05 24.73
CA ILE A 94 6.64 4.06 23.41
C ILE A 94 7.21 2.95 22.51
N ALA A 95 8.54 2.78 22.50
CA ALA A 95 9.19 1.76 21.70
C ALA A 95 8.81 0.33 22.12
N PHE A 96 8.73 0.06 23.43
CA PHE A 96 8.29 -1.23 23.96
C PHE A 96 6.86 -1.55 23.54
N ASP A 97 5.94 -0.60 23.72
CA ASP A 97 4.53 -0.78 23.37
C ASP A 97 4.33 -0.93 21.86
N LEU A 98 5.10 -0.21 21.05
CA LEU A 98 5.10 -0.35 19.60
C LEU A 98 5.54 -1.76 19.17
N VAL A 99 6.65 -2.26 19.68
CA VAL A 99 7.16 -3.60 19.34
C VAL A 99 6.19 -4.69 19.81
N ARG A 100 5.61 -4.53 21.00
CA ARG A 100 4.57 -5.43 21.50
C ARG A 100 3.35 -5.45 20.59
N ALA A 101 2.86 -4.28 20.18
CA ALA A 101 1.73 -4.20 19.24
C ALA A 101 2.07 -4.83 17.87
N CYS A 102 3.29 -4.64 17.36
CA CYS A 102 3.76 -5.32 16.15
C CYS A 102 3.79 -6.84 16.30
N SER A 103 4.23 -7.35 17.46
CA SER A 103 4.23 -8.78 17.78
C SER A 103 2.80 -9.34 17.78
N ASP A 104 1.87 -8.66 18.46
CA ASP A 104 0.46 -9.09 18.53
C ASP A 104 -0.20 -9.14 17.14
N ILE A 105 0.10 -8.16 16.27
CA ILE A 105 -0.36 -8.16 14.87
C ILE A 105 0.28 -9.32 14.09
N GLY A 106 1.58 -9.57 14.29
CA GLY A 106 2.30 -10.66 13.62
C GLY A 106 1.75 -12.05 13.96
N PHE A 107 1.24 -12.23 15.18
CA PHE A 107 0.58 -13.46 15.61
C PHE A 107 -0.94 -13.49 15.34
N GLY A 108 -1.50 -12.42 14.77
CA GLY A 108 -2.94 -12.32 14.49
C GLY A 108 -3.81 -12.19 15.75
N ILE A 109 -3.23 -11.77 16.88
CA ILE A 109 -3.92 -11.50 18.14
C ILE A 109 -4.65 -10.15 18.07
N ARG A 110 -4.08 -9.20 17.31
CA ARG A 110 -4.60 -7.85 17.13
C ARG A 110 -4.89 -7.58 15.65
N ALA A 111 -6.05 -6.97 15.40
CA ALA A 111 -6.48 -6.49 14.09
C ALA A 111 -6.10 -5.02 13.87
#